data_AF-A0AAT9HK18-F1
#
_entry.id   AF-A0AAT9HK18-F1
#
_cell.length_a   1.000
_cell.length_b   1.000
_cell.length_c   1.000
_cell.angle_alpha   90.00
_cell.angle_beta   90.00
_cell.angle_gamma   90.00
#
_symmetry.space_group_name_H-M   'P 1'
#
loop_
_entity.id
_entity.type
_entity.pdbx_description
1 polymer ?
#
loop_
_entity_poly.entity_id
_entity_poly.type
_entity_poly.pdbx_seq_one_letter_code
_entity_poly.pdbx_strand_id
1 'polypeptide(L)'
;MLDGTVVLSRRVGADDVEVTRTSQRGVYAGAMQAYLGDRVRQVYNNSMRVTETTRFFVVPADTFASIMREWFPMAVHLLEGLFFGSKSTQRAIGQRERLLALGSLSAGLTHELNNPAAAAVRATATLRERVGKMRHKLRVISAGTYDRETLANLIDIQERTAERVAKAPVLSPLEASDREDALADWLDDHGIDDGWRIAPTFVQAGLDADWLDEVAAAVDEETLPRRSAGSATRSRRNC
;
A
#
# COMPACT_ATOMS: atom_id res chain seq x y z
N MET A 1 -34.25 -37.78 26.96
CA MET A 1 -33.72 -39.15 26.91
C MET A 1 -34.39 -39.97 27.99
N LEU A 2 -34.96 -41.11 27.62
CA LEU A 2 -35.66 -42.01 28.55
C LEU A 2 -34.73 -43.10 29.08
N ASP A 3 -33.76 -43.55 28.28
CA ASP A 3 -32.79 -44.60 28.63
C ASP A 3 -31.61 -44.56 27.64
N GLY A 4 -30.42 -45.02 28.06
CA GLY A 4 -29.17 -45.06 27.27
C GLY A 4 -28.20 -43.90 27.52
N THR A 5 -27.23 -43.72 26.61
CA THR A 5 -26.14 -42.72 26.74
C THR A 5 -26.05 -41.83 25.50
N VAL A 6 -25.81 -40.54 25.73
CA VAL A 6 -25.56 -39.53 24.67
C VAL A 6 -24.22 -38.84 24.85
N VAL A 7 -23.62 -38.52 23.72
CA VAL A 7 -22.41 -37.71 23.61
C VAL A 7 -22.71 -36.51 22.72
N LEU A 8 -22.45 -35.32 23.23
CA LEU A 8 -22.56 -34.06 22.51
C LEU A 8 -21.15 -33.60 22.14
N SER A 9 -20.91 -33.37 20.86
CA SER A 9 -19.65 -32.83 20.34
C SER A 9 -19.86 -31.48 19.67
N ARG A 10 -18.81 -30.67 19.65
CA ARG A 10 -18.74 -29.41 18.91
C ARG A 10 -17.54 -29.44 18.00
N ARG A 11 -17.75 -29.11 16.72
CA ARG A 11 -16.63 -28.97 15.78
C ARG A 11 -15.88 -27.67 16.06
N VAL A 12 -14.58 -27.79 16.30
CA VAL A 12 -13.64 -26.67 16.49
C VAL A 12 -12.50 -26.87 15.50
N GLY A 13 -12.45 -26.04 14.46
CA GLY A 13 -11.54 -26.27 13.34
C GLY A 13 -11.90 -27.56 12.60
N ALA A 14 -10.95 -28.50 12.54
CA ALA A 14 -11.15 -29.81 11.92
C ALA A 14 -11.63 -30.90 12.91
N ASP A 15 -11.53 -30.64 14.21
CA ASP A 15 -11.73 -31.65 15.25
C ASP A 15 -13.14 -31.60 15.85
N ASP A 16 -13.72 -32.77 16.11
CA ASP A 16 -14.95 -32.92 16.89
C ASP A 16 -14.57 -33.04 18.37
N VAL A 17 -14.79 -31.98 19.16
CA VAL A 17 -14.48 -31.97 20.59
C VAL A 17 -15.70 -32.41 21.39
N GLU A 18 -15.56 -33.43 22.23
CA GLU A 18 -16.61 -33.85 23.17
C GLU A 18 -16.86 -32.76 24.22
N VAL A 19 -18.09 -32.25 24.28
CA VAL A 19 -18.50 -31.20 25.23
C VAL A 19 -19.19 -31.80 26.44
N THR A 20 -19.98 -32.86 26.23
CA THR A 20 -20.75 -33.48 27.31
C THR A 20 -21.06 -34.92 26.96
N ARG A 21 -20.92 -35.82 27.93
CA ARG A 21 -21.41 -37.19 27.88
C ARG A 21 -22.25 -37.47 29.11
N THR A 22 -23.41 -38.08 28.90
CA THR A 22 -24.31 -38.39 30.01
C THR A 22 -25.22 -39.58 29.69
N SER A 23 -25.44 -40.41 30.70
CA SER A 23 -26.43 -41.49 30.75
C SER A 23 -27.61 -41.13 31.66
N GLN A 24 -27.68 -39.89 32.15
CA GLN A 24 -28.71 -39.47 33.08
C GLN A 24 -30.08 -39.45 32.41
N ARG A 25 -31.01 -40.23 32.95
CA ARG A 25 -32.41 -40.21 32.50
C ARG A 25 -33.05 -38.84 32.73
N GLY A 26 -33.84 -38.38 31.77
CA GLY A 26 -34.53 -37.09 31.83
C GLY A 26 -33.76 -35.92 31.20
N VAL A 27 -32.50 -36.09 30.82
CA VAL A 27 -31.77 -35.07 30.05
C VAL A 27 -32.47 -34.82 28.71
N TYR A 28 -32.51 -33.57 28.28
CA TYR A 28 -33.05 -33.17 26.99
C TYR A 28 -31.95 -32.58 26.11
N ALA A 29 -32.14 -32.64 24.81
CA ALA A 29 -31.24 -32.07 23.82
C ALA A 29 -32.07 -31.57 22.63
N GLY A 30 -31.52 -30.59 21.91
CA GLY A 30 -32.25 -29.90 20.85
C GLY A 30 -33.29 -28.91 21.39
N ALA A 31 -34.05 -28.31 20.48
CA ALA A 31 -35.10 -27.31 20.72
C ALA A 31 -34.69 -26.06 21.53
N MET A 32 -33.41 -25.90 21.88
CA MET A 32 -32.85 -24.77 22.63
C MET A 32 -33.15 -23.39 22.01
N GLN A 33 -33.46 -23.34 20.71
CA GLN A 33 -33.77 -22.12 19.97
C GLN A 33 -35.12 -22.21 19.25
N ALA A 34 -35.89 -23.29 19.43
CA ALA A 34 -37.14 -23.50 18.70
C ALA A 34 -38.17 -22.40 19.00
N TYR A 35 -38.22 -21.91 20.25
CA TYR A 35 -39.09 -20.80 20.65
C TYR A 35 -38.80 -19.48 19.92
N LEU A 36 -37.60 -19.31 19.33
CA LEU A 36 -37.23 -18.13 18.54
C LEU A 36 -37.80 -18.14 17.11
N GLY A 37 -38.24 -19.32 16.62
CA GLY A 37 -38.78 -19.50 15.26
C GLY A 37 -37.86 -18.93 14.18
N ASP A 38 -38.45 -18.27 13.18
CA ASP A 38 -37.74 -17.75 11.99
C ASP A 38 -36.85 -16.55 12.27
N ARG A 39 -36.86 -16.01 13.49
CA ARG A 39 -36.00 -14.88 13.88
C ARG A 39 -34.52 -15.27 13.91
N VAL A 40 -34.22 -16.57 13.97
CA VAL A 40 -32.87 -17.11 14.01
C VAL A 40 -32.80 -18.35 13.14
N ARG A 41 -31.68 -18.49 12.41
CA ARG A 41 -31.39 -19.72 11.67
C ARG A 41 -31.33 -20.90 12.66
N GLN A 42 -32.19 -21.90 12.47
CA GLN A 42 -32.30 -23.07 13.34
C GLN A 42 -31.19 -24.10 13.05
N VAL A 43 -29.94 -23.69 13.30
CA VAL A 43 -28.76 -24.56 13.20
C VAL A 43 -28.22 -24.80 14.61
N TYR A 44 -28.06 -26.06 14.97
CA TYR A 44 -27.40 -26.43 16.21
C TYR A 44 -25.88 -26.33 16.03
N ASN A 45 -25.23 -25.72 17.02
CA ASN A 45 -23.77 -25.60 17.03
C ASN A 45 -23.07 -26.89 17.47
N ASN A 46 -23.83 -27.87 17.96
CA ASN A 46 -23.34 -29.12 18.51
C ASN A 46 -24.01 -30.29 17.77
N SER A 47 -23.26 -31.38 17.60
CA SER A 47 -23.74 -32.67 17.10
C SER A 47 -23.96 -33.63 18.25
N MET A 48 -25.05 -34.39 18.22
CA MET A 48 -25.33 -35.41 19.23
C MET A 48 -25.21 -36.80 18.60
N ARG A 49 -24.49 -37.70 19.28
CA ARG A 49 -24.37 -39.11 18.91
C ARG A 49 -24.74 -39.98 20.10
N VAL A 50 -25.23 -41.18 19.81
CA VAL A 50 -25.50 -42.22 20.81
C VAL A 50 -24.38 -43.25 20.74
N THR A 51 -23.95 -43.76 21.90
CA THR A 51 -22.90 -44.78 22.00
C THR A 51 -23.45 -46.19 22.22
N GLU A 52 -24.74 -46.29 22.51
CA GLU A 52 -25.47 -47.53 22.75
C GLU A 52 -26.92 -47.37 22.29
N THR A 53 -27.72 -48.44 22.43
CA THR A 53 -29.15 -48.38 22.15
C THR A 53 -29.84 -47.43 23.14
N THR A 54 -30.17 -46.24 22.66
CA THR A 54 -30.74 -45.16 23.47
C THR A 54 -32.18 -44.87 23.06
N ARG A 55 -33.09 -44.71 24.03
CA ARG A 55 -34.50 -44.41 23.79
C ARG A 55 -34.80 -42.94 24.07
N PHE A 56 -35.41 -42.27 23.10
CA PHE A 56 -35.83 -40.87 23.19
C PHE A 56 -37.33 -40.73 23.14
N PHE A 57 -37.83 -39.73 23.87
CA PHE A 57 -39.11 -39.11 23.58
C PHE A 57 -38.82 -37.90 22.69
N VAL A 58 -39.43 -37.85 21.51
CA VAL A 58 -39.15 -36.83 20.49
C VAL A 58 -40.39 -35.99 20.27
N VAL A 59 -40.23 -34.67 20.36
CA VAL A 59 -41.29 -33.69 20.11
C VAL A 59 -40.88 -32.82 18.92
N PRO A 60 -41.76 -32.56 17.94
CA PRO A 60 -41.48 -31.63 16.86
C PRO A 60 -41.14 -30.24 17.39
N ALA A 61 -40.15 -29.57 16.79
CA ALA A 61 -39.68 -28.27 17.24
C ALA A 61 -40.80 -27.21 17.23
N ASP A 62 -41.66 -27.22 16.22
CA ASP A 62 -42.76 -26.25 16.09
C ASP A 62 -43.83 -26.46 17.17
N THR A 63 -44.15 -27.72 17.49
CA THR A 63 -45.06 -28.05 18.58
C THR A 63 -44.50 -27.58 19.92
N PHE A 64 -43.21 -27.85 20.17
CA PHE A 64 -42.54 -27.40 21.39
C PHE A 64 -42.51 -25.86 21.48
N ALA A 65 -42.20 -25.18 20.38
CA ALA A 65 -42.18 -23.72 20.32
C ALA A 65 -43.57 -23.12 20.62
N SER A 66 -44.64 -23.71 20.08
CA SER A 66 -46.02 -23.30 20.37
C SER A 66 -46.34 -23.44 21.85
N ILE A 67 -46.07 -24.60 22.44
CA ILE A 67 -46.29 -24.87 23.87
C ILE A 67 -45.51 -23.87 24.74
N MET A 68 -44.23 -23.61 24.42
CA MET A 68 -43.41 -22.68 25.19
C MET A 68 -43.94 -21.25 25.15
N ARG A 69 -44.39 -20.78 23.98
CA ARG A 69 -44.95 -19.42 23.82
C ARG A 69 -46.31 -19.27 24.50
N GLU A 70 -47.14 -20.30 24.44
CA GLU A 70 -48.48 -20.28 25.01
C GLU A 70 -48.44 -20.42 26.53
N TRP A 71 -47.70 -21.40 27.05
CA TRP A 71 -47.71 -21.71 28.48
C TRP A 71 -46.71 -20.85 29.28
N PHE A 72 -45.65 -20.37 28.64
CA PHE A 72 -44.56 -19.65 29.32
C PHE A 72 -44.12 -18.35 28.60
N PRO A 73 -45.04 -17.41 28.29
CA PRO A 73 -44.75 -16.23 27.49
C PRO A 73 -43.65 -15.33 28.10
N MET A 74 -43.66 -15.13 29.42
CA MET A 74 -42.66 -14.32 30.11
C MET A 74 -41.27 -14.96 30.11
N ALA A 75 -41.18 -16.29 30.29
CA ALA A 75 -39.91 -16.99 30.26
C ALA A 75 -39.30 -16.94 28.86
N VAL A 76 -40.12 -17.12 27.83
CA VAL A 76 -39.70 -16.93 26.43
C VAL A 76 -39.16 -15.52 26.24
N HIS A 77 -39.91 -14.47 26.62
CA HIS A 77 -39.46 -13.08 26.45
C HIS A 77 -38.08 -12.80 27.09
N LEU A 78 -37.86 -13.27 28.32
CA LEU A 78 -36.56 -13.10 29.00
C LEU A 78 -35.44 -13.87 28.30
N LEU A 79 -35.71 -15.10 27.85
CA LEU A 79 -34.75 -15.90 27.10
C LEU A 79 -34.42 -15.28 25.74
N GLU A 80 -35.39 -14.67 25.07
CA GLU A 80 -35.15 -13.89 23.85
C GLU A 80 -34.25 -12.69 24.12
N GLY A 81 -34.56 -11.91 25.17
CA GLY A 81 -33.75 -10.76 25.58
C GLY A 81 -32.31 -11.15 25.88
N LEU A 82 -32.09 -12.23 26.65
CA LEU A 82 -30.76 -12.76 26.94
C LEU A 82 -30.03 -13.22 25.68
N PHE A 83 -30.71 -13.94 24.78
CA PHE A 83 -30.10 -14.45 23.55
C PHE A 83 -29.64 -13.31 22.63
N PHE A 84 -30.54 -12.36 22.33
CA PHE A 84 -30.22 -11.24 21.44
C PHE A 84 -29.25 -10.25 22.11
N GLY A 85 -29.40 -10.00 23.41
CA GLY A 85 -28.51 -9.15 24.19
C GLY A 85 -27.09 -9.69 24.32
N SER A 86 -26.93 -11.01 24.48
CA SER A 86 -25.62 -11.65 24.45
C SER A 86 -24.95 -11.49 23.08
N LYS A 87 -25.70 -11.72 21.99
CA LYS A 87 -25.19 -11.53 20.63
C LYS A 87 -24.82 -10.07 20.32
N SER A 88 -25.59 -9.08 20.77
CA SER A 88 -25.26 -7.68 20.54
C SER A 88 -24.00 -7.27 21.31
N THR A 89 -23.90 -7.66 22.58
CA THR A 89 -22.73 -7.41 23.42
C THR A 89 -21.46 -8.04 22.83
N GLN A 90 -21.52 -9.30 22.39
CA GLN A 90 -20.40 -9.99 21.75
C GLN A 90 -19.93 -9.29 20.47
N ARG A 91 -20.86 -8.76 19.65
CA ARG A 91 -20.50 -7.98 18.45
C ARG A 91 -19.80 -6.68 18.81
N ALA A 92 -20.30 -5.95 19.82
CA ALA A 92 -19.69 -4.70 20.26
C ALA A 92 -18.28 -4.92 20.82
N ILE A 93 -18.08 -5.97 21.61
CA ILE A 93 -16.76 -6.37 22.13
C ILE A 93 -15.81 -6.70 20.96
N GLY A 94 -16.22 -7.56 20.02
CA GLY A 94 -15.38 -7.94 18.89
C GLY A 94 -15.04 -6.76 17.96
N GLN A 95 -15.94 -5.79 17.79
CA GLN A 95 -15.65 -4.55 17.06
C GLN A 95 -14.57 -3.73 17.79
N ARG A 96 -14.67 -3.58 19.12
CA ARG A 96 -13.70 -2.85 19.92
C ARG A 96 -12.32 -3.52 19.91
N GLU A 97 -12.27 -4.84 20.03
CA GLU A 97 -11.02 -5.62 19.93
C GLU A 97 -10.31 -5.40 18.59
N ARG A 98 -11.05 -5.42 17.48
CA ARG A 98 -10.49 -5.13 16.16
C ARG A 98 -9.94 -3.72 16.04
N LEU A 99 -10.64 -2.72 16.57
CA LEU A 99 -10.16 -1.33 16.56
C LEU A 99 -8.89 -1.16 17.40
N LEU A 100 -8.80 -1.83 18.55
CA LEU A 100 -7.60 -1.83 19.37
C LEU A 100 -6.42 -2.51 18.66
N ALA A 101 -6.65 -3.64 18.00
CA ALA A 101 -5.62 -4.33 17.21
C ALA A 101 -5.13 -3.49 16.01
N LEU A 102 -6.04 -2.77 15.34
CA LEU A 102 -5.66 -1.85 14.27
C LEU A 102 -4.88 -0.63 14.81
N GLY A 103 -5.28 -0.13 15.98
CA GLY A 103 -4.61 0.97 16.68
C GLY A 103 -3.18 0.62 17.09
N SER A 104 -2.94 -0.59 17.60
CA SER A 104 -1.59 -1.04 17.97
C SER A 104 -0.69 -1.21 16.75
N LEU A 105 -1.21 -1.77 15.65
CA LEU A 105 -0.46 -1.89 14.39
C LEU A 105 -0.13 -0.53 13.78
N SER A 106 -1.11 0.38 13.75
CA SER A 106 -0.91 1.75 13.26
C SER A 106 0.10 2.52 14.10
N ALA A 107 0.05 2.37 15.44
CA ALA A 107 1.01 2.98 16.35
C ALA A 107 2.43 2.45 16.11
N GLY A 108 2.59 1.13 15.94
CA GLY A 108 3.88 0.52 15.58
C GLY A 108 4.44 1.04 14.25
N LEU A 109 3.60 1.12 13.22
CA LEU A 109 3.97 1.65 11.90
C LEU A 109 4.36 3.14 11.97
N THR A 110 3.64 3.95 12.74
CA THR A 110 4.00 5.36 12.93
C THR A 110 5.34 5.53 13.65
N HIS A 111 5.69 4.62 14.56
CA HIS A 111 7.01 4.61 15.21
C HIS A 111 8.13 4.21 14.24
N GLU A 112 7.88 3.31 13.29
CA GLU A 112 8.86 2.95 12.26
C GLU A 112 9.05 4.04 11.21
N LEU A 113 7.95 4.66 10.76
CA LEU A 113 8.00 5.78 9.81
C LEU A 113 8.62 7.03 10.41
N ASN A 114 8.31 7.32 11.68
CA ASN A 114 8.90 8.44 12.41
C ASN A 114 10.21 8.08 13.12
N ASN A 115 10.83 6.93 12.83
CA ASN A 115 12.07 6.54 13.50
C ASN A 115 13.15 7.61 13.24
N PRO A 116 13.48 8.46 14.24
CA PRO A 116 14.31 9.64 14.02
C PRO A 116 15.74 9.24 13.64
N ALA A 117 16.21 8.09 14.13
CA ALA A 117 17.51 7.54 13.79
C ALA A 117 17.55 7.11 12.31
N ALA A 118 16.53 6.41 11.83
CA ALA A 118 16.45 6.00 10.42
C ALA A 118 16.33 7.21 9.48
N ALA A 119 15.56 8.23 9.87
CA ALA A 119 15.45 9.49 9.12
C ALA A 119 16.77 10.26 9.09
N ALA A 120 17.46 10.38 10.24
CA ALA A 120 18.76 11.04 10.33
C ALA A 120 19.85 10.32 9.52
N VAL A 121 19.86 8.98 9.54
CA VAL A 121 20.80 8.17 8.73
C VAL A 121 20.54 8.36 7.24
N ARG A 122 19.28 8.37 6.80
CA ARG A 122 18.92 8.66 5.40
C ARG A 122 19.34 10.07 4.99
N ALA A 123 19.05 11.09 5.81
CA ALA A 123 19.46 12.46 5.55
C ALA A 123 21.00 12.59 5.43
N THR A 124 21.74 11.89 6.29
CA THR A 124 23.20 11.86 6.28
C THR A 124 23.76 11.15 5.04
N ALA A 125 23.12 10.05 4.60
CA ALA A 125 23.49 9.36 3.36
C ALA A 125 23.30 10.27 2.13
N THR A 126 22.17 10.97 2.05
CA THR A 126 21.90 11.96 0.99
C THR A 126 22.93 13.09 1.00
N LEU A 127 23.29 13.61 2.18
CA LEU A 127 24.33 14.63 2.31
C LEU A 127 25.69 14.12 1.82
N ARG A 128 26.08 12.91 2.20
CA ARG A 128 27.35 12.29 1.77
C ARG A 128 27.41 12.14 0.25
N GLU A 129 26.31 11.73 -0.37
CA GLU A 129 26.22 11.62 -1.83
C GLU A 129 26.37 13.00 -2.50
N ARG A 130 25.67 14.02 -2.00
CA ARG A 130 25.79 15.40 -2.51
C ARG A 130 27.21 15.93 -2.39
N VAL A 131 27.86 15.70 -1.26
CA VAL A 131 29.27 16.08 -1.05
C VAL A 131 30.22 15.32 -1.99
N GLY A 132 29.95 14.04 -2.25
CA GLY A 132 30.69 13.23 -3.22
C GLY A 132 30.61 13.81 -4.64
N LYS A 133 29.39 14.12 -5.10
CA LYS A 133 29.15 14.75 -6.41
C LYS A 133 29.84 16.12 -6.51
N MET A 134 29.78 16.94 -5.46
CA MET A 134 30.47 18.25 -5.41
C MET A 134 31.99 18.10 -5.55
N ARG A 135 32.60 17.17 -4.79
CA ARG A 135 34.05 16.89 -4.89
C ARG A 135 34.46 16.39 -6.26
N HIS A 136 33.60 15.61 -6.92
CA HIS A 136 33.83 15.15 -8.27
C HIS A 136 33.79 16.32 -9.28
N LYS A 137 32.76 17.17 -9.21
CA LYS A 137 32.65 18.38 -10.05
C LYS A 137 33.84 19.33 -9.86
N LEU A 138 34.27 19.57 -8.62
CA LEU A 138 35.46 20.38 -8.32
C LEU A 138 36.74 19.81 -8.93
N ARG A 139 36.87 18.47 -8.96
CA ARG A 139 38.01 17.81 -9.61
C ARG A 139 38.02 18.02 -11.12
N VAL A 140 36.85 17.90 -11.75
CA VAL A 140 36.69 18.15 -13.19
C VAL A 140 37.03 19.60 -13.53
N ILE A 141 36.54 20.55 -12.73
CA ILE A 141 36.85 21.98 -12.87
C ILE A 141 38.36 22.23 -12.69
N SER A 142 38.99 21.63 -11.68
CA SER A 142 40.43 21.80 -11.42
C SER A 142 41.34 21.18 -12.48
N ALA A 143 40.81 20.29 -13.32
CA ALA A 143 41.56 19.59 -14.37
C ALA A 143 41.40 20.23 -15.76
N GLY A 144 40.50 21.22 -15.92
CA GLY A 144 40.25 21.90 -17.20
C GLY A 144 40.93 23.27 -17.28
N THR A 145 41.25 23.70 -18.49
CA THR A 145 41.74 25.04 -18.86
C THR A 145 40.59 26.03 -19.04
N TYR A 146 39.68 26.13 -18.06
CA TYR A 146 38.63 27.15 -18.08
C TYR A 146 39.19 28.46 -17.51
N ASP A 147 38.94 29.59 -18.16
CA ASP A 147 39.25 30.89 -17.58
C ASP A 147 38.37 31.16 -16.34
N ARG A 148 38.89 31.97 -15.40
CA ARG A 148 38.21 32.31 -14.14
C ARG A 148 36.85 32.97 -14.40
N GLU A 149 36.75 33.79 -15.45
CA GLU A 149 35.52 34.52 -15.79
C GLU A 149 34.44 33.57 -16.32
N THR A 150 34.80 32.62 -17.21
CA THR A 150 33.90 31.57 -17.71
C THR A 150 33.37 30.69 -16.59
N LEU A 151 34.23 30.31 -15.63
CA LEU A 151 33.82 29.50 -14.47
C LEU A 151 32.85 30.23 -13.54
N ALA A 152 33.07 31.53 -13.29
CA ALA A 152 32.16 32.33 -12.48
C ALA A 152 30.79 32.45 -13.15
N ASN A 153 30.76 32.66 -14.47
CA ASN A 153 29.53 32.77 -15.25
C ASN A 153 28.75 31.44 -15.26
N LEU A 154 29.44 30.31 -15.43
CA LEU A 154 28.82 28.98 -15.36
C LEU A 154 28.24 28.65 -13.97
N ILE A 155 28.91 29.06 -12.89
CA ILE A 155 28.40 28.88 -11.52
C ILE A 155 27.13 29.73 -11.31
N ASP A 156 27.14 30.98 -11.74
CA ASP A 156 25.98 31.88 -11.65
C ASP A 156 24.78 31.36 -12.46
N ILE A 157 25.03 30.89 -13.68
CA ILE A 157 24.00 30.22 -14.50
C ILE A 157 23.49 28.98 -13.76
N GLN A 158 24.35 28.16 -13.16
CA GLN A 158 23.92 26.95 -12.43
C GLN A 158 23.05 27.30 -11.21
N GLU A 159 23.35 28.37 -10.48
CA GLU A 159 22.52 28.84 -9.35
C GLU A 159 21.16 29.35 -9.83
N ARG A 160 21.12 30.20 -10.87
CA ARG A 160 19.87 30.69 -11.48
C ARG A 160 19.02 29.54 -12.04
N THR A 161 19.66 28.54 -12.63
CA THR A 161 19.01 27.31 -13.14
C THR A 161 18.36 26.54 -11.99
N ALA A 162 19.06 26.34 -10.88
CA ALA A 162 18.52 25.62 -9.72
C ALA A 162 17.27 26.32 -9.14
N GLU A 163 17.25 27.65 -9.13
CA GLU A 163 16.07 28.42 -8.72
C GLU A 163 14.91 28.35 -9.73
N ARG A 164 15.20 28.35 -11.04
CA ARG A 164 14.20 28.19 -12.11
C ARG A 164 13.54 26.81 -12.04
N VAL A 165 14.32 25.74 -11.90
CA VAL A 165 13.82 24.36 -11.79
C VAL A 165 12.88 24.20 -10.58
N ALA A 166 13.21 24.84 -9.45
CA ALA A 166 12.35 24.81 -8.26
C ALA A 166 11.00 25.54 -8.44
N LYS A 167 10.92 26.45 -9.42
CA LYS A 167 9.74 27.27 -9.75
C LYS A 167 9.08 26.88 -11.07
N ALA A 168 9.50 25.75 -11.67
CA ALA A 168 9.03 25.33 -12.98
C ALA A 168 7.50 25.11 -12.96
N PRO A 169 6.76 25.72 -13.91
CA PRO A 169 5.32 25.55 -13.99
C PRO A 169 4.97 24.12 -14.45
N VAL A 170 3.84 23.60 -13.95
CA VAL A 170 3.29 22.32 -14.45
C VAL A 170 2.65 22.58 -15.81
N LEU A 171 3.28 22.06 -16.86
CA LEU A 171 2.82 22.21 -18.24
C LEU A 171 1.75 21.19 -18.59
N SER A 172 0.81 21.57 -19.46
CA SER A 172 -0.09 20.60 -20.09
C SER A 172 0.66 19.73 -21.12
N PRO A 173 0.15 18.54 -21.49
CA PRO A 173 0.80 17.67 -22.46
C PRO A 173 1.06 18.32 -23.84
N LEU A 174 0.18 19.22 -24.27
CA LEU A 174 0.33 19.95 -25.54
C LEU A 174 1.45 20.99 -25.43
N GLU A 175 1.45 21.79 -24.36
CA GLU A 175 2.48 22.82 -24.11
C GLU A 175 3.86 22.23 -23.81
N ALA A 176 3.93 20.99 -23.31
CA ALA A 176 5.18 20.26 -23.16
C ALA A 176 5.72 19.82 -24.52
N SER A 177 4.87 19.24 -25.38
CA SER A 177 5.24 18.83 -26.75
C SER A 177 5.76 20.01 -27.56
N ASP A 178 5.05 21.14 -27.56
CA ASP A 178 5.44 22.34 -28.32
C ASP A 178 6.82 22.88 -27.88
N ARG A 179 7.10 22.82 -26.56
CA ARG A 179 8.41 23.23 -26.02
C ARG A 179 9.51 22.22 -26.29
N GLU A 180 9.19 20.93 -26.28
CA GLU A 180 10.14 19.86 -26.58
C GLU A 180 10.61 19.95 -28.04
N ASP A 181 9.67 20.20 -28.96
CA ASP A 181 9.98 20.40 -30.38
C ASP A 181 10.85 21.65 -30.59
N ALA A 182 10.48 22.79 -30.01
CA ALA A 182 11.28 24.03 -30.12
C ALA A 182 12.70 23.88 -29.55
N LEU A 183 12.85 23.11 -28.47
CA LEU A 183 14.15 22.86 -27.84
C LEU A 183 14.99 21.87 -28.64
N ALA A 184 14.36 20.86 -29.27
CA ALA A 184 15.03 19.94 -30.17
C ALA A 184 15.57 20.67 -31.41
N ASP A 185 14.76 21.56 -32.01
CA ASP A 185 15.17 22.39 -33.14
C ASP A 185 16.38 23.28 -32.80
N TRP A 186 16.37 23.91 -31.62
CA TRP A 186 17.50 24.72 -31.15
C TRP A 186 18.78 23.89 -30.99
N LEU A 187 18.68 22.69 -30.43
CA LEU A 187 19.83 21.79 -30.21
C LEU A 187 20.40 21.32 -31.56
N ASP A 188 19.54 21.02 -32.53
CA ASP A 188 19.95 20.64 -33.89
C ASP A 188 20.65 21.80 -34.62
N ASP A 189 20.13 23.04 -34.51
CA ASP A 189 20.74 24.25 -35.09
C ASP A 189 22.14 24.54 -34.51
N HIS A 190 22.40 24.16 -33.26
CA HIS A 190 23.69 24.31 -32.58
C HIS A 190 24.61 23.08 -32.73
N GLY A 191 24.22 22.10 -33.53
CA GLY A 191 25.03 20.92 -33.86
C GLY A 191 25.16 19.91 -32.72
N ILE A 192 24.20 19.86 -31.81
CA ILE A 192 24.14 18.89 -30.71
C ILE A 192 23.33 17.67 -31.15
N ASP A 193 24.04 16.61 -31.53
CA ASP A 193 23.43 15.34 -31.92
C ASP A 193 22.53 14.76 -30.79
N ASP A 194 21.45 14.08 -31.18
CA ASP A 194 20.45 13.47 -30.28
C ASP A 194 19.67 14.46 -29.39
N GLY A 195 19.54 15.74 -29.78
CA GLY A 195 18.81 16.78 -29.03
C GLY A 195 17.38 16.37 -28.65
N TRP A 196 16.67 15.69 -29.55
CA TRP A 196 15.34 15.12 -29.35
C TRP A 196 15.22 14.17 -28.14
N ARG A 197 16.32 13.52 -27.70
CA ARG A 197 16.32 12.64 -26.52
C ARG A 197 16.42 13.40 -25.21
N ILE A 198 17.02 14.59 -25.24
CA ILE A 198 17.34 15.36 -24.04
C ILE A 198 16.32 16.48 -23.83
N ALA A 199 15.68 16.96 -24.90
CA ALA A 199 14.66 18.00 -24.87
C ALA A 199 13.54 17.76 -23.83
N PRO A 200 12.94 16.54 -23.70
CA PRO A 200 11.93 16.28 -22.67
C PRO A 200 12.44 16.46 -21.24
N THR A 201 13.72 16.18 -20.99
CA THR A 201 14.33 16.32 -19.66
C THR A 201 14.53 17.79 -19.30
N PHE A 202 14.91 18.63 -20.27
CA PHE A 202 15.08 20.07 -20.08
C PHE A 202 13.73 20.79 -19.92
N VAL A 203 12.72 20.44 -20.72
CA VAL A 203 11.36 21.01 -20.62
C VAL A 203 10.70 20.65 -19.28
N GLN A 204 10.86 19.40 -18.81
CA GLN A 204 10.41 19.00 -17.47
C GLN A 204 11.15 19.73 -16.35
N ALA A 205 12.39 20.15 -16.58
CA ALA A 205 13.16 20.97 -15.67
C ALA A 205 12.80 22.47 -15.78
N GLY A 206 11.90 22.88 -16.68
CA GLY A 206 11.52 24.27 -16.91
C GLY A 206 12.60 25.10 -17.60
N LEU A 207 13.49 24.44 -18.36
CA LEU A 207 14.57 25.07 -19.12
C LEU A 207 14.16 25.15 -20.59
N ASP A 208 14.20 26.35 -21.14
CA ASP A 208 13.74 26.70 -22.49
C ASP A 208 14.91 27.11 -23.41
N ALA A 209 14.61 27.37 -24.68
CA ALA A 209 15.59 27.79 -25.68
C ALA A 209 16.30 29.10 -25.28
N ASP A 210 15.56 30.05 -24.71
CA ASP A 210 16.12 31.31 -24.19
C ASP A 210 17.20 31.05 -23.11
N TRP A 211 16.99 30.07 -22.23
CA TRP A 211 18.02 29.65 -21.27
C TRP A 211 19.24 29.02 -21.95
N LEU A 212 19.05 28.22 -23.01
CA LEU A 212 20.16 27.66 -23.76
C LEU A 212 20.96 28.74 -24.51
N ASP A 213 20.31 29.80 -25.00
CA ASP A 213 20.97 30.97 -25.58
C ASP A 213 21.83 31.71 -24.55
N GLU A 214 21.34 31.88 -23.32
CA GLU A 214 22.12 32.47 -22.23
C GLU A 214 23.37 31.64 -21.90
N VAL A 215 23.24 30.30 -21.94
CA VAL A 215 24.36 29.38 -21.71
C VAL A 215 25.36 29.42 -22.86
N ALA A 216 24.88 29.42 -24.11
CA ALA A 216 25.71 29.48 -25.30
C ALA A 216 26.51 30.79 -25.39
N ALA A 217 25.91 31.92 -24.98
CA ALA A 217 26.60 33.22 -24.91
C ALA A 217 27.67 33.29 -23.81
N ALA A 218 27.56 32.46 -22.76
CA ALA A 218 28.46 32.46 -21.61
C ALA A 218 29.70 31.56 -21.78
N VAL A 219 29.71 30.70 -22.81
CA VAL A 219 30.78 29.73 -23.06
C VAL A 219 31.38 30.04 -24.42
N ASP A 220 32.68 30.36 -24.48
CA ASP A 220 33.37 30.59 -25.77
C ASP A 220 33.17 29.40 -26.71
N GLU A 221 32.99 29.69 -28.01
CA GLU A 221 32.66 28.76 -29.10
C GLU A 221 33.69 27.60 -29.25
N GLU A 222 34.87 27.75 -28.64
CA GLU A 222 35.95 26.76 -28.58
C GLU A 222 35.77 25.69 -27.48
N THR A 223 34.86 25.91 -26.53
CA THR A 223 34.64 25.02 -25.36
C THR A 223 33.46 24.07 -25.52
N LEU A 224 32.58 24.33 -26.49
CA LEU A 224 31.58 23.36 -26.94
C LEU A 224 32.33 22.24 -27.69
N PRO A 225 32.05 20.95 -27.41
CA PRO A 225 32.78 19.85 -28.03
C PRO A 225 32.52 19.80 -29.54
N ARG A 226 33.28 20.57 -30.33
CA ARG A 226 33.32 20.47 -31.79
C ARG A 226 34.03 19.18 -32.16
N ARG A 227 33.36 18.33 -32.93
CA ARG A 227 33.93 17.06 -33.37
C ARG A 227 35.18 17.29 -34.21
N SER A 228 36.27 16.64 -33.80
CA SER A 228 37.40 16.33 -34.65
C SER A 228 36.93 15.54 -35.87
N ALA A 229 37.30 16.03 -37.05
CA ALA A 229 37.02 15.38 -38.33
C ALA A 229 37.69 13.99 -38.38
N GLY A 230 36.88 12.94 -38.18
CA GLY A 230 37.27 11.56 -38.38
C GLY A 230 37.44 11.27 -39.87
N SER A 231 38.67 10.94 -40.25
CA SER A 231 39.12 10.59 -41.60
C SER A 231 38.33 9.41 -42.19
N ALA A 232 37.65 9.67 -43.29
CA ALA A 232 37.14 8.64 -44.19
C ALA A 232 38.33 7.96 -44.90
N THR A 233 38.92 6.96 -44.24
CA THR A 233 39.84 6.02 -44.92
C THR A 233 39.00 5.04 -45.70
N ARG A 234 38.83 5.34 -46.99
CA ARG A 234 38.24 4.46 -48.00
C ARG A 234 39.12 3.21 -48.13
N SER A 235 38.73 2.13 -47.45
CA SER A 235 39.33 0.81 -47.60
C SER A 235 39.10 0.29 -49.03
N ARG A 236 40.20 0.15 -49.76
CA ARG A 236 40.30 -0.65 -50.99
C ARG A 236 40.66 -2.09 -50.61
N ARG A 237 40.05 -3.06 -51.32
CA ARG A 237 40.38 -4.52 -51.45
C ARG A 237 39.92 -5.39 -50.26
N ASN A 238 39.34 -6.58 -50.41
CA ASN A 238 39.23 -7.55 -51.51
C ASN A 238 38.05 -8.51 -51.24
N CYS A 239 37.14 -8.66 -52.20
CA CYS A 239 36.76 -9.91 -52.87
C CYS A 239 36.02 -9.53 -54.16
#